data_AF-A0A016S8U2-F1
#
_entry.id   AF-A0A016S8U2-F1
#
_cell.length_a   1.000
_cell.length_b   1.000
_cell.length_c   1.000
_cell.angle_alpha   90.00
_cell.angle_beta   90.00
_cell.angle_gamma   90.00
#
_symmetry.space_group_name_H-M   'P 1'
#
loop_
_entity.id
_entity.type
_entity.pdbx_description
1 polymer ?
#
loop_
_entity_poly.entity_id
_entity_poly.type
_entity_poly.pdbx_seq_one_letter_code
_entity_poly.pdbx_strand_id
1 'polypeptide(L)'
;MQRLPHCIRFPGNEGLFVTTLYDACASDVGRVGEWQNLYLGKSCQDFGGMAHELGHALGLLHTMSRRDRDDYIFVDLTNIKVEHLVFVNYQI
;
A
#
# COMPACT_ATOMS: atom_id res chain seq x y z
N MET A 1 9.55 8.43 23.71
CA MET A 1 8.86 7.55 22.74
C MET A 1 7.38 7.55 23.08
N GLN A 2 6.56 8.22 22.29
CA GLN A 2 5.10 8.26 22.51
C GLN A 2 4.52 6.91 22.06
N ARG A 3 3.70 6.28 22.91
CA ARG A 3 2.92 5.10 22.53
C ARG A 3 1.82 5.57 21.58
N LEU A 4 1.88 5.16 20.33
CA LEU A 4 0.78 5.33 19.39
C LEU A 4 -0.37 4.38 19.79
N PRO A 5 -1.64 4.75 19.56
CA PRO A 5 -2.83 3.98 19.97
C PRO A 5 -3.09 2.74 19.09
N HIS A 6 -2.04 2.08 18.60
CA HIS A 6 -2.12 0.86 17.81
C HIS A 6 -1.27 -0.25 18.43
N CYS A 7 -1.64 -1.51 18.18
CA CYS A 7 -0.94 -2.69 18.71
C CYS A 7 0.15 -3.26 17.78
N ILE A 8 0.44 -2.59 16.66
CA ILE A 8 1.44 -3.02 15.68
C ILE A 8 2.83 -3.04 16.33
N ARG A 9 3.53 -4.17 16.18
CA ARG A 9 4.88 -4.39 16.66
C ARG A 9 5.64 -5.28 15.67
N PHE A 10 6.89 -4.93 15.40
CA PHE A 10 7.84 -5.78 14.68
C PHE A 10 8.73 -6.52 15.71
N PRO A 11 8.66 -7.85 15.84
CA PRO A 11 9.64 -8.62 16.60
C PRO A 11 11.02 -8.59 15.94
N GLY A 12 12.08 -8.82 16.71
CA GLY A 12 13.45 -8.50 16.30
C GLY A 12 14.04 -9.31 15.13
N ASN A 13 13.35 -10.36 14.66
CA ASN A 13 13.75 -11.20 13.53
C ASN A 13 12.99 -10.90 12.23
N GLU A 14 11.96 -10.04 12.27
CA GLU A 14 11.13 -9.68 11.12
C GLU A 14 10.98 -8.16 11.03
N GLY A 15 10.70 -7.63 9.83
CA GLY A 15 10.61 -6.19 9.66
C GLY A 15 10.48 -5.69 8.23
N LEU A 16 10.55 -4.37 8.11
CA LEU A 16 10.50 -3.66 6.85
C LEU A 16 11.87 -3.04 6.54
N PHE A 17 12.38 -3.33 5.35
CA PHE A 17 13.52 -2.60 4.78
C PHE A 17 13.00 -1.35 4.09
N VAL A 18 13.14 -0.20 4.76
CA VAL A 18 12.81 1.09 4.17
C VAL A 18 13.90 1.48 3.19
N THR A 19 13.56 1.63 1.91
CA THR A 19 14.53 1.85 0.84
C THR A 19 14.06 2.88 -0.17
N THR A 20 15.03 3.58 -0.77
CA THR A 20 14.84 4.57 -1.84
C THR A 20 15.55 4.15 -3.13
N LEU A 21 15.96 2.88 -3.24
CA LEU A 21 16.74 2.36 -4.37
C LEU A 21 15.95 2.33 -5.69
N TYR A 22 14.61 2.31 -5.61
CA TYR A 22 13.71 2.43 -6.74
C TYR A 22 12.82 3.65 -6.52
N ASP A 23 12.72 4.52 -7.53
CA ASP A 23 11.89 5.73 -7.47
C ASP A 23 10.42 5.40 -7.72
N ALA A 24 9.84 4.65 -6.77
CA ALA A 24 8.46 4.22 -6.75
C ALA A 24 7.92 4.24 -5.31
N CYS A 25 6.61 4.32 -5.19
CA CYS A 25 5.89 4.21 -3.93
C CYS A 25 5.19 2.85 -3.95
N ALA A 26 5.69 1.91 -3.14
CA ALA A 26 5.18 0.55 -3.16
C ALA A 26 5.53 -0.24 -1.88
N SER A 27 4.64 -1.16 -1.53
CA SER A 27 4.90 -2.27 -0.62
C SER A 27 4.06 -3.48 -1.02
N ASP A 28 4.48 -4.67 -0.61
CA ASP A 28 3.64 -5.86 -0.70
C ASP A 28 2.41 -5.71 0.22
N VAL A 29 1.28 -6.31 -0.18
CA VAL A 29 0.07 -6.31 0.63
C VAL A 29 0.15 -7.43 1.68
N GLY A 30 0.29 -7.04 2.94
CA GLY A 30 0.43 -7.95 4.06
C GLY A 30 1.84 -8.55 4.17
N ARG A 31 1.98 -9.57 5.02
CA ARG A 31 3.26 -10.26 5.27
C ARG A 31 3.55 -11.27 4.17
N VAL A 32 4.67 -11.10 3.49
CA VAL A 32 5.17 -12.06 2.47
C VAL A 32 6.34 -12.90 2.98
N GLY A 33 7.12 -12.37 3.94
CA GLY A 33 8.26 -13.08 4.53
C GLY A 33 8.66 -12.54 5.90
N GLU A 34 9.90 -12.83 6.32
CA GLU A 34 10.48 -12.22 7.53
C GLU A 34 10.81 -10.75 7.29
N TRP A 35 11.48 -10.46 6.18
CA TRP A 35 11.81 -9.09 5.76
C TRP A 35 11.27 -8.81 4.37
N GLN A 36 10.65 -7.65 4.22
CA GLN A 36 10.14 -7.17 2.93
C GLN A 36 10.43 -5.68 2.75
N ASN A 37 10.45 -5.22 1.50
CA ASN A 37 10.80 -3.85 1.18
C ASN A 37 9.60 -2.92 1.31
N LEU A 38 9.87 -1.71 1.82
CA LEU A 38 9.00 -0.56 1.73
C LEU A 38 9.71 0.48 0.84
N TYR A 39 9.23 0.66 -0.38
CA TYR A 39 9.82 1.57 -1.36
C TYR A 39 9.26 2.97 -1.18
N LEU A 40 10.13 3.91 -0.82
CA LEU A 40 9.79 5.32 -0.62
C LEU A 40 10.54 6.20 -1.62
N GLY A 41 10.09 6.17 -2.87
CA GLY A 41 10.49 7.10 -3.91
C GLY A 41 10.24 8.56 -3.54
N LYS A 42 10.76 9.49 -4.33
CA LYS A 42 10.77 10.93 -3.97
C LYS A 42 9.39 11.51 -3.69
N SER A 43 8.34 10.97 -4.30
CA SER A 43 6.96 11.46 -4.18
C SER A 43 6.19 11.00 -2.94
N CYS A 44 6.70 10.04 -2.14
CA CYS A 44 6.01 9.48 -0.97
C CYS A 44 6.85 9.55 0.32
N GLN A 45 7.87 10.41 0.36
CA GLN A 45 8.68 10.66 1.56
C GLN A 45 8.03 11.66 2.53
N ASP A 46 6.74 11.92 2.39
CA ASP A 46 5.94 12.62 3.39
C ASP A 46 5.23 11.63 4.31
N PHE A 47 4.59 12.16 5.36
CA PHE A 47 3.87 11.32 6.33
C PHE A 47 2.75 10.50 5.67
N GLY A 48 2.04 11.08 4.70
CA GLY A 48 0.89 10.44 4.06
C GLY A 48 1.32 9.26 3.19
N GLY A 49 2.35 9.45 2.36
CA GLY A 49 2.95 8.43 1.52
C GLY A 49 3.54 7.29 2.36
N MET A 50 4.32 7.61 3.40
CA MET A 50 4.85 6.58 4.31
C MET A 50 3.73 5.79 5.00
N ALA A 51 2.67 6.45 5.46
CA ALA A 51 1.54 5.79 6.09
C ALA A 51 0.75 4.92 5.11
N HIS A 52 0.64 5.34 3.85
CA HIS A 52 0.00 4.58 2.78
C HIS A 52 0.75 3.27 2.50
N GLU A 53 2.07 3.34 2.29
CA GLU A 53 2.88 2.14 2.02
C GLU A 53 2.95 1.21 3.23
N LEU A 54 3.03 1.77 4.44
CA LEU A 54 2.93 0.97 5.67
C LEU A 54 1.55 0.30 5.77
N GLY A 55 0.49 0.98 5.34
CA GLY A 55 -0.86 0.42 5.24
C GLY A 55 -0.90 -0.82 4.35
N HIS A 56 -0.24 -0.78 3.19
CA HIS A 56 -0.09 -1.95 2.33
C HIS A 56 0.64 -3.09 3.04
N ALA A 57 1.79 -2.84 3.68
CA ALA A 57 2.50 -3.85 4.46
C ALA A 57 1.65 -4.48 5.59
N LEU A 58 0.69 -3.73 6.14
CA LEU A 58 -0.27 -4.22 7.13
C LEU A 58 -1.45 -5.00 6.54
N GLY A 59 -1.56 -5.08 5.21
CA GLY A 59 -2.60 -5.82 4.49
C GLY A 59 -3.77 -4.96 4.01
N LEU A 60 -3.67 -3.63 4.08
CA LEU A 60 -4.71 -2.75 3.55
C LEU A 60 -4.60 -2.67 2.03
N LEU A 61 -5.71 -2.93 1.36
CA LEU A 61 -5.87 -2.64 -0.06
C LEU A 61 -6.36 -1.21 -0.25
N HIS A 62 -6.27 -0.71 -1.47
CA HIS A 62 -6.88 0.56 -1.80
C HIS A 62 -8.39 0.54 -1.56
N THR A 63 -8.94 1.60 -0.96
CA THR A 63 -10.35 1.68 -0.57
C THR A 63 -11.30 1.56 -1.76
N MET A 64 -10.91 2.04 -2.95
CA MET A 64 -11.72 1.86 -4.17
C MET A 64 -11.74 0.41 -4.69
N SER A 65 -11.04 -0.52 -4.05
CA SER A 65 -11.12 -1.94 -4.34
C SER A 65 -12.08 -2.69 -3.42
N ARG A 66 -12.77 -1.99 -2.49
CA ARG A 66 -13.80 -2.63 -1.67
C ARG A 66 -14.92 -3.19 -2.53
N ARG A 67 -15.49 -4.31 -2.07
CA ARG A 67 -16.60 -5.00 -2.74
C ARG A 67 -17.86 -4.13 -2.86
N ASP A 68 -18.08 -3.23 -1.90
CA ASP A 68 -19.24 -2.32 -1.85
C ASP A 68 -18.96 -0.94 -2.46
N ARG A 69 -17.84 -0.74 -3.16
CA ARG A 69 -17.47 0.59 -3.67
C ARG A 69 -18.53 1.19 -4.60
N ASP A 70 -19.25 0.36 -5.35
CA ASP A 70 -20.16 0.82 -6.40
C ASP A 70 -21.43 1.46 -5.78
N ASP A 71 -21.64 1.31 -4.47
CA ASP A 71 -22.64 2.04 -3.69
C ASP A 71 -22.20 3.49 -3.36
N TYR A 72 -20.91 3.82 -3.49
CA TYR A 72 -20.32 5.08 -3.06
C TYR A 72 -19.63 5.89 -4.17
N ILE A 73 -19.08 5.20 -5.17
CA ILE A 73 -18.34 5.83 -6.27
C ILE A 73 -18.72 5.21 -7.62
N PHE A 74 -18.60 6.00 -8.68
CA PHE A 74 -18.67 5.54 -10.06
C PHE A 74 -17.29 5.64 -10.70
N VAL A 75 -16.80 4.54 -11.28
CA VAL A 75 -15.51 4.48 -11.98
C VAL A 75 -15.75 4.54 -13.48
N ASP A 76 -15.49 5.69 -14.09
CA ASP A 76 -15.55 5.84 -15.55
C ASP A 76 -14.30 5.21 -16.20
N LEU A 77 -14.47 3.98 -16.68
CA LEU A 77 -13.40 3.21 -17.32
C LEU A 77 -12.89 3.86 -18.61
N THR A 78 -13.64 4.77 -19.24
CA THR A 78 -13.20 5.45 -20.48
C THR A 78 -12.07 6.46 -20.23
N ASN A 79 -11.91 6.91 -18.98
CA ASN A 79 -10.86 7.84 -18.57
C ASN A 79 -9.61 7.13 -18.01
N ILE A 80 -9.58 5.80 -18.00
CA ILE A 80 -8.44 5.01 -17.53
C ILE A 80 -7.59 4.60 -18.74
N LYS A 81 -6.27 4.83 -18.65
CA LYS A 81 -5.35 4.39 -19.71
C LYS A 81 -5.35 2.86 -19.82
N VAL A 82 -5.29 2.35 -21.04
CA VAL A 82 -5.45 0.91 -21.33
C VAL A 82 -4.45 0.04 -20.56
N GLU A 83 -3.22 0.50 -20.41
CA GLU A 83 -2.16 -0.18 -19.65
C GLU A 83 -2.50 -0.39 -18.17
N HIS A 84 -3.39 0.43 -17.59
CA HIS A 84 -3.81 0.33 -16.20
C HIS A 84 -5.08 -0.50 -16.01
N LEU A 85 -5.83 -0.81 -17.08
CA LEU A 85 -7.04 -1.65 -17.01
C LEU A 85 -6.73 -3.09 -16.59
N VAL A 86 -5.51 -3.58 -16.81
CA VAL A 86 -5.09 -4.94 -16.44
C VAL A 86 -5.13 -5.16 -14.92
N PHE A 87 -4.80 -4.14 -14.13
CA PHE A 87 -4.82 -4.21 -12.66
C PHE A 87 -6.24 -4.12 -12.07
N VAL A 88 -7.22 -3.64 -12.83
CA VAL A 88 -8.62 -3.54 -12.39
C VAL A 88 -9.33 -4.90 -12.46
N ASN A 89 -8.84 -5.80 -13.31
CA ASN A 89 -9.44 -7.14 -13.52
C ASN A 89 -9.01 -8.19 -12.49
N TYR A 90 -8.07 -7.89 -11.58
CA TYR A 90 -7.89 -8.67 -10.36
C TYR A 90 -9.04 -8.34 -9.40
N GLN A 91 -10.20 -8.91 -9.68
CA GLN A 91 -11.36 -8.87 -8.79
C GLN A 91 -11.11 -9.77 -7.57
N ILE A 92 -11.59 -9.29 -6.41
CA ILE A 92 -11.71 -10.01 -5.14
C ILE A 92 -13.20 -10.32 -4.92
#